data_AF-A0AAN9PKC2-F1
#
_entry.id   AF-A0AAN9PKC2-F1
#
_cell.length_a   1.000
_cell.length_b   1.000
_cell.length_c   1.000
_cell.angle_alpha   90.00
_cell.angle_beta   90.00
_cell.angle_gamma   90.00
#
_symmetry.space_group_name_H-M   'P 1'
#
loop_
_entity.id
_entity.type
_entity.pdbx_description
1 polymer ?
#
loop_
_entity_poly.entity_id
_entity_poly.type
_entity_poly.pdbx_seq_one_letter_code
_entity_poly.pdbx_strand_id
1 'polypeptide(L)' 'MLFPKGGWELDKSKKEAALRETIKEAGVRGTIGGKLDKWSFKSKTHDTFYEGYMSPLLVQEQLELWPE' A
#
# COMPACT_ATOMS: atom_id res chain seq x y z
N MET A 1 -14.15 -3.44 -1.94
CA MET A 1 -13.30 -2.52 -1.17
C MET A 1 -11.94 -2.46 -1.84
N LEU A 2 -11.39 -1.26 -2.06
CA LEU A 2 -10.09 -1.04 -2.70
C LEU A 2 -9.12 -0.51 -1.64
N PHE A 3 -7.88 -0.99 -1.64
CA PHE A 3 -6.81 -0.50 -0.78
C PHE A 3 -5.70 0.08 -1.64
N PRO A 4 -5.06 1.19 -1.24
CA PRO A 4 -3.82 1.65 -1.86
C PRO A 4 -2.79 0.52 -1.81
N LYS A 5 -2.31 0.07 -2.97
CA LYS A 5 -1.42 -1.08 -3.07
C LYS A 5 -0.52 -0.98 -4.30
N GLY A 6 0.74 -1.37 -4.12
CA GLY A 6 1.73 -1.37 -5.18
C GLY A 6 2.77 -2.45 -5.02
N GLY A 7 3.56 -2.64 -6.07
CA GLY A 7 4.82 -3.37 -5.96
C GLY A 7 5.84 -2.58 -5.14
N TRP A 8 6.78 -3.28 -4.53
CA TRP A 8 7.96 -2.69 -3.92
C TRP A 8 9.21 -3.12 -4.72
N GLU A 9 10.19 -2.22 -4.80
CA GLU A 9 11.49 -2.51 -5.41
C GLU A 9 12.41 -3.17 -4.37
N LEU A 10 13.43 -3.91 -4.81
CA LEU A 10 14.32 -4.67 -3.91
C LEU A 10 15.14 -3.77 -2.97
N ASP A 11 15.38 -2.53 -3.38
CA ASP A 11 16.08 -1.49 -2.63
C ASP A 11 15.17 -0.71 -1.64
N LYS A 12 13.85 -0.93 -1.67
CA LYS A 12 12.88 -0.19 -0.84
C LYS A 12 12.20 -1.08 0.19
N SER A 13 11.95 -0.53 1.37
CA SER A 13 11.14 -1.23 2.35
C SER A 13 9.67 -1.28 1.92
N LYS A 14 8.96 -2.35 2.32
CA LYS A 14 7.52 -2.50 2.09
C LYS A 14 6.71 -1.33 2.67
N LYS A 15 7.20 -0.73 3.76
CA LYS A 15 6.57 0.44 4.39
C LYS A 15 6.70 1.68 3.50
N GLU A 16 7.88 1.93 2.94
CA GLU A 16 8.08 3.05 2.01
C GLU A 16 7.23 2.90 0.75
N ALA A 17 7.17 1.69 0.20
CA ALA A 17 6.31 1.40 -0.95
C ALA A 17 4.83 1.66 -0.63
N ALA A 18 4.34 1.22 0.53
CA ALA A 18 2.97 1.47 0.96
C ALA A 18 2.68 2.97 1.18
N LEU A 19 3.59 3.72 1.80
CA LEU A 19 3.46 5.18 1.98
C LEU A 19 3.40 5.91 0.64
N ARG A 20 4.25 5.51 -0.32
CA ARG A 20 4.24 6.07 -1.67
C ARG A 20 2.87 5.87 -2.31
N GLU A 21 2.29 4.69 -2.16
CA GLU A 21 1.01 4.38 -2.78
C GLU A 21 -0.18 5.06 -2.11
N THR A 22 -0.16 5.23 -0.79
CA THR A 22 -1.23 5.98 -0.10
C THR A 22 -1.25 7.45 -0.50
N ILE A 23 -0.09 8.01 -0.88
CA ILE A 23 -0.02 9.37 -1.44
C ILE A 23 -0.55 9.41 -2.87
N LYS A 24 -0.22 8.42 -3.70
CA LYS A 24 -0.62 8.36 -5.12
C LYS A 24 -2.10 8.03 -5.31
N GLU A 25 -2.54 6.92 -4.74
CA GLU A 25 -3.89 6.37 -4.95
C GLU A 25 -4.93 6.91 -3.96
N ALA A 26 -4.50 7.53 -2.86
CA ALA A 26 -5.41 8.03 -1.82
C ALA A 26 -5.11 9.46 -1.34
N GLY A 27 -4.03 10.11 -1.82
CA GLY A 27 -3.66 11.47 -1.43
C GLY A 27 -3.49 11.68 0.07
N VAL A 28 -3.15 10.65 0.83
CA VAL A 28 -3.00 10.74 2.28
C VAL A 28 -1.58 10.44 2.73
N ARG A 29 -1.16 11.17 3.76
CA ARG A 29 0.12 10.97 4.46
C ARG A 29 -0.15 10.61 5.90
N GLY A 30 0.75 9.83 6.46
CA GLY A 30 0.58 9.34 7.82
C GLY A 30 1.72 8.44 8.25
N THR A 31 1.52 7.82 9.41
CA THR A 31 2.49 6.90 10.00
C THR A 31 2.00 5.47 9.83
N ILE A 32 2.82 4.61 9.23
CA ILE A 32 2.52 3.18 9.13
C ILE A 32 2.69 2.53 10.51
N GLY A 33 1.64 1.85 10.97
CA GLY A 33 1.64 1.08 12.20
C GLY A 33 2.36 -0.27 12.07
N GLY A 34 2.12 -1.14 13.04
CA GLY A 34 2.62 -2.52 13.01
C GLY A 34 2.11 -3.27 11.78
N LYS A 35 2.92 -4.22 11.28
CA LYS A 35 2.45 -5.13 10.21
C LYS A 35 1.20 -5.87 10.74
N LEU A 36 0.10 -5.83 9.99
CA LEU A 36 -1.10 -6.61 10.33
C LEU A 36 -0.81 -8.07 10.05
N ASP A 37 -0.68 -8.43 8.77
CA ASP A 37 -0.24 -9.75 8.35
C ASP A 37 0.10 -9.78 6.86
N LYS A 38 0.49 -10.97 6.39
CA LYS A 38 0.64 -11.33 4.99
C LYS A 38 -0.70 -11.84 4.47
N TRP A 39 -1.13 -11.32 3.32
CA TRP A 39 -2.36 -11.72 2.66
C TRP A 39 -2.05 -12.41 1.34
N SER A 40 -2.50 -13.66 1.18
CA SER A 40 -2.43 -14.38 -0.09
C SER A 40 -3.74 -14.22 -0.84
N PHE A 41 -3.68 -13.79 -2.10
CA PHE A 41 -4.86 -13.63 -2.95
C PHE A 41 -4.60 -14.20 -4.35
N LYS A 42 -5.62 -14.82 -4.93
CA LYS A 42 -5.56 -15.34 -6.29
C LYS A 42 -5.81 -14.20 -7.27
N SER A 43 -4.97 -14.07 -8.29
CA SER A 43 -5.24 -13.15 -9.38
C SER A 43 -6.44 -13.60 -10.20
N LYS A 44 -7.21 -12.63 -10.68
CA LYS A 44 -8.37 -12.88 -11.55
C LYS A 44 -7.96 -13.11 -13.01
N THR A 45 -6.80 -12.57 -13.40
CA THR A 45 -6.33 -12.57 -14.79
C THR A 45 -5.22 -13.60 -15.02
N HIS A 46 -4.44 -13.87 -13.97
CA HIS A 46 -3.35 -14.83 -13.99
C HIS A 46 -3.72 -15.93 -13.00
N ASP A 47 -3.60 -17.20 -13.37
CA ASP A 47 -3.88 -18.34 -12.47
C ASP A 47 -2.77 -18.53 -11.41
N THR A 48 -2.36 -17.41 -10.81
CA THR A 48 -1.23 -17.29 -9.90
C THR A 48 -1.69 -16.65 -8.60
N PHE A 49 -1.12 -17.13 -7.50
CA PHE A 49 -1.30 -16.52 -6.19
C PHE A 49 -0.27 -15.42 -5.96
N TYR A 50 -0.76 -14.27 -5.52
CA TYR A 50 0.07 -13.14 -5.13
C TYR A 50 0.05 -12.97 -3.63
N GLU A 51 1.09 -12.32 -3.15
CA GLU A 51 1.29 -12.03 -1.74
C GLU A 51 1.29 -10.52 -1.53
N GLY A 52 0.39 -10.04 -0.70
CA GLY A 52 0.33 -8.68 -0.21
C GLY A 52 0.77 -8.60 1.25
N TYR A 53 1.38 -7.49 1.62
CA TYR A 53 1.68 -7.17 3.02
C TYR A 53 0.78 -6.01 3.41
N MET A 54 -0.02 -6.17 4.47
CA MET A 54 -0.88 -5.10 4.94
C MET A 54 -0.38 -4.53 6.26
N SER A 55 -0.57 -3.22 6.41
CA SER A 55 -0.25 -2.46 7.61
C SER A 55 -1.28 -1.33 7.73
N PRO A 56 -1.70 -0.97 8.96
CA PRO A 56 -2.60 0.15 9.12
C PRO A 56 -1.81 1.44 8.90
N LEU A 57 -2.46 2.44 8.32
CA LEU A 57 -1.93 3.79 8.21
C LEU A 57 -2.70 4.70 9.17
N LEU A 58 -2.01 5.31 10.13
CA LEU A 58 -2.56 6.42 10.89
C LEU A 58 -2.45 7.68 10.04
N VAL A 59 -3.56 8.06 9.40
CA VAL A 59 -3.63 9.26 8.56
C VAL A 59 -3.44 10.50 9.43
N GLN A 60 -2.53 11.37 9.01
CA GLN A 60 -2.22 12.64 9.68
C GLN A 60 -2.56 13.83 8.80
N GLU A 61 -2.51 13.65 7.49
CA GLU A 61 -2.77 14.70 6.51
C GLU A 61 -3.44 14.09 5.27
N GLN A 62 -4.40 14.83 4.73
CA GLN A 62 -4.95 14.60 3.39
C GLN A 62 -4.51 15.76 2.50
N LEU A 63 -3.96 15.43 1.33
CA LEU A 63 -3.49 16.39 0.34
C LEU A 63 -4.67 16.89 -0.49
N GLU A 64 -4.70 18.20 -0.73
CA GLU A 64 -5.68 18.84 -1.62
C GLU A 64 -5.41 18.55 -3.10
N LEU A 65 -4.13 18.37 -3.46
CA LEU A 65 -3.67 18.03 -4.80
C LEU A 65 -2.88 16.73 -4.77
N TRP A 66 -3.29 15.77 -5.57
CA TRP A 66 -2.66 14.46 -5.61
C TRP A 66 -1.57 14.45 -6.68
N PRO A 67 -0.42 13.84 -6.42
CA PRO A 67 0.69 13.84 -7.37
C PRO A 67 0.51 12.88 -8.56
N GLU A 68 -0.60 12.15 -8.65
CA GLU A 68 -0.89 11.17 -9.72
C GLU A 68 -2.20 11.48 -10.45
#